data_AF-W2C5J6-F1
#
_entry.id   AF-W2C5J6-F1
#
_cell.length_a   1.000
_cell.length_b   1.000
_cell.length_c   1.000
_cell.angle_alpha   90.00
_cell.angle_beta   90.00
_cell.angle_gamma   90.00
#
_symmetry.space_group_name_H-M   'P 1'
#
loop_
_entity.id
_entity.type
_entity.pdbx_description
1 polymer ?
#
loop_
_entity_poly.entity_id
_entity_poly.type
_entity_poly.pdbx_seq_one_letter_code
_entity_poly.pdbx_strand_id
1 'polypeptide(L)' 'MNDKERIELIDRIYNEVKEYRAATSYFTRKNISVSFVRAAKKGEMARVNALYGSADNRYW' A
#
# COMPACT_ATOMS: atom_id res chain seq x y z
N MET A 1 9.52 -4.98 33.37
CA MET A 1 9.86 -5.32 31.98
C MET A 1 10.84 -6.49 32.00
N ASN A 2 10.29 -7.71 32.08
CA ASN A 2 11.03 -8.94 31.88
C ASN A 2 10.98 -9.36 30.39
N ASP A 3 11.73 -10.40 30.03
CA ASP A 3 11.83 -10.84 28.63
C ASP A 3 10.50 -11.26 28.02
N LYS A 4 9.61 -11.90 28.80
CA LYS A 4 8.26 -12.25 28.34
C LYS A 4 7.46 -11.00 27.94
N GLU A 5 7.42 -10.00 28.82
CA GLU A 5 6.72 -8.74 28.57
C GLU A 5 7.26 -8.01 27.32
N ARG A 6 8.58 -8.11 27.06
CA ARG A 6 9.22 -7.55 25.87
C ARG A 6 8.80 -8.29 24.59
N ILE A 7 8.77 -9.61 24.61
CA ILE A 7 8.36 -10.42 23.45
C ILE A 7 6.88 -10.22 23.15
N GLU A 8 6.01 -10.18 24.16
CA GLU A 8 4.58 -9.90 23.98
C GLU A 8 4.34 -8.49 23.38
N LEU A 9 5.13 -7.50 23.79
CA LEU A 9 5.06 -6.16 23.21
C LEU A 9 5.50 -6.15 21.74
N ILE A 10 6.60 -6.85 21.41
CA ILE A 10 7.09 -6.97 20.03
C ILE A 10 6.04 -7.64 19.14
N ASP A 11 5.42 -8.74 19.60
CA ASP A 11 4.42 -9.46 18.83
C ASP A 11 3.19 -8.60 18.53
N ARG A 12 2.71 -7.85 19.54
CA ARG A 12 1.61 -6.89 19.35
C ARG A 12 1.95 -5.83 18.30
N ILE A 13 3.11 -5.18 18.44
CA ILE A 13 3.55 -4.14 17.51
C ILE A 13 3.69 -4.73 16.09
N TYR A 14 4.28 -5.91 15.97
CA TYR A 14 4.42 -6.58 14.68
C TYR A 14 3.07 -6.82 14.01
N ASN A 15 2.10 -7.35 14.75
CA ASN A 15 0.76 -7.62 14.24
C ASN A 15 0.04 -6.33 13.84
N GLU A 16 0.10 -5.26 14.65
CA GLU A 16 -0.48 -3.97 14.31
C GLU A 16 0.13 -3.37 13.03
N VAL A 17 1.46 -3.35 12.92
CA VAL A 17 2.17 -2.83 11.74
C VAL A 17 1.86 -3.67 10.49
N LYS A 18 1.74 -4.99 10.65
CA LYS A 18 1.35 -5.90 9.56
C LYS A 18 -0.04 -5.57 9.04
N GLU A 19 -1.01 -5.35 9.92
CA GLU A 19 -2.39 -4.97 9.53
C GLU A 19 -2.43 -3.60 8.86
N TYR A 20 -1.71 -2.61 9.39
CA TYR A 20 -1.60 -1.29 8.73
C TYR A 20 -0.97 -1.39 7.35
N ARG A 21 0.11 -2.17 7.22
CA ARG A 21 0.74 -2.40 5.92
C ARG A 21 -0.24 -3.05 4.94
N ALA A 22 -1.01 -4.03 5.36
CA ALA A 22 -2.02 -4.68 4.53
C ALA A 22 -3.10 -3.69 4.08
N ALA A 23 -3.63 -2.88 4.99
CA ALA A 23 -4.64 -1.87 4.69
C ALA A 23 -4.11 -0.80 3.72
N THR A 24 -2.94 -0.20 4.01
CA THR A 24 -2.32 0.81 3.13
C THR A 24 -2.06 0.24 1.74
N SER A 25 -1.49 -0.96 1.66
CA SER A 25 -1.20 -1.63 0.40
C SER A 25 -2.48 -1.91 -0.42
N TYR A 26 -3.55 -2.37 0.23
CA TYR A 26 -4.85 -2.58 -0.42
C TYR A 26 -5.46 -1.28 -0.96
N PHE A 27 -5.57 -0.25 -0.13
CA PHE A 27 -6.20 1.01 -0.55
C PHE A 27 -5.38 1.76 -1.60
N THR A 28 -4.05 1.70 -1.53
CA THR A 28 -3.17 2.25 -2.58
C THR A 28 -3.43 1.57 -3.92
N ARG A 29 -3.39 0.24 -3.97
CA ARG A 29 -3.68 -0.51 -5.22
C ARG A 29 -5.08 -0.24 -5.73
N LYS A 30 -6.09 -0.24 -4.85
CA LYS A 30 -7.49 0.04 -5.23
C LYS A 30 -7.63 1.43 -5.87
N ASN A 31 -7.02 2.44 -5.25
CA ASN A 31 -7.08 3.81 -5.74
C ASN A 31 -6.36 3.98 -7.09
N ILE A 32 -5.19 3.34 -7.25
CA ILE A 32 -4.47 3.31 -8.53
C ILE A 32 -5.35 2.67 -9.61
N SER A 33 -5.94 1.51 -9.34
CA SER A 33 -6.84 0.82 -10.28
C SER A 33 -8.03 1.70 -10.70
N VAL A 34 -8.65 2.40 -9.74
CA VAL A 34 -9.74 3.35 -10.05
C VAL A 34 -9.25 4.53 -10.89
N SER A 35 -8.04 5.04 -10.62
CA SER A 35 -7.42 6.11 -11.41
C SER A 35 -7.24 5.70 -12.88
N PHE A 36 -6.77 4.48 -13.13
CA PHE A 36 -6.66 3.91 -14.48
C PHE A 36 -8.01 3.84 -15.19
N VAL A 37 -9.05 3.33 -14.53
CA VAL A 37 -10.41 3.26 -15.12
C VAL A 37 -10.95 4.65 -15.45
N ARG A 38 -10.72 5.65 -14.58
CA ARG A 38 -11.16 7.03 -14.83
C ARG A 38 -10.38 7.69 -15.96
N ALA A 39 -9.08 7.49 -16.03
CA ALA A 39 -8.23 8.02 -17.08
C ALA A 39 -8.58 7.43 -18.45
N ALA A 40 -8.92 6.14 -18.51
CA ALA A 40 -9.41 5.52 -19.74
C ALA A 40 -10.68 6.21 -20.25
N LYS A 41 -11.62 6.55 -19.36
CA LYS A 41 -12.85 7.27 -19.73
C LYS A 41 -12.61 8.73 -20.15
N LYS A 42 -11.55 9.37 -19.63
CA LYS A 42 -11.24 10.79 -19.89
C LYS A 42 -10.16 11.02 -20.96
N GLY A 43 -9.55 9.96 -21.50
CA GLY A 43 -8.41 10.08 -22.43
C GLY A 43 -7.09 10.50 -21.75
N GLU A 44 -6.96 10.35 -20.43
CA GLU A 44 -5.80 10.81 -19.64
C GLU A 44 -4.79 9.68 -19.33
N MET A 45 -4.79 8.60 -20.11
CA MET A 45 -3.99 7.38 -19.82
C MET A 45 -2.49 7.65 -19.76
N ALA A 46 -1.96 8.52 -20.62
CA ALA A 46 -0.54 8.88 -20.63
C ALA A 46 -0.09 9.48 -19.28
N ARG A 47 -0.93 10.33 -18.66
CA ARG A 47 -0.64 10.95 -17.37
C ARG A 47 -0.60 9.91 -16.25
N VAL A 48 -1.55 8.98 -16.22
CA VAL A 48 -1.61 7.93 -15.18
C VAL A 48 -0.48 6.92 -15.34
N ASN A 49 -0.09 6.58 -16.57
CA ASN A 49 1.09 5.75 -16.84
C ASN A 49 2.39 6.42 -16.36
N ALA A 50 2.55 7.73 -16.56
CA ALA A 50 3.71 8.46 -16.06
C ALA A 50 3.81 8.43 -14.53
N LEU A 51 2.67 8.42 -13.82
CA LEU A 51 2.62 8.40 -12.36
C LEU A 51 2.84 7.00 -11.75
N TYR A 52 2.32 5.93 -12.37
CA TYR A 52 2.28 4.59 -11.75
C TYR A 52 2.85 3.45 -12.61
N GLY A 53 3.31 3.74 -13.83
CA GLY A 53 3.61 2.75 -14.87
C GLY A 53 4.97 2.06 -14.80
N SER A 54 5.94 2.59 -14.05
CA SER A 54 7.21 1.87 -13.85
C SER A 54 7.09 0.88 -12.67
N ALA A 55 7.50 -0.37 -12.90
CA ALA A 55 7.47 -1.43 -11.89
C ALA A 55 8.60 -1.29 -10.86
N ASP A 56 9.67 -0.60 -11.23
CA ASP A 56 10.99 -0.69 -10.60
C ASP A 56 11.05 -0.02 -9.22
N ASN A 57 10.07 0.84 -8.88
CA ASN A 57 10.05 1.64 -7.65
C ASN A 57 8.75 1.47 -6.83
N ARG A 58 7.99 0.38 -7.02
CA ARG A 58 6.70 0.22 -6.33
C ARG A 58 6.90 -0.38 -4.93
N TYR A 59 6.80 0.47 -3.91
CA TYR A 59 6.80 0.07 -2.49
C TYR A 59 5.39 -0.23 -1.94
N TRP A 60 4.38 -0.33 -2.82
CA TRP A 60 2.97 -0.57 -2.47
C TRP A 60 2.45 -1.95 -2.83
#